data_AF-A0A2U1AZX0-F1
#
_entry.id   AF-A0A2U1AZX0-F1
#
_cell.length_a   1.000
_cell.length_b   1.000
_cell.length_c   1.000
_cell.angle_alpha   90.00
_cell.angle_beta   90.00
_cell.angle_gamma   90.00
#
_symmetry.space_group_name_H-M   'P 1'
#
loop_
_entity.id
_entity.type
_entity.pdbx_description
1 polymer ?
#
loop_
_entity_poly.entity_id
_entity_poly.type
_entity_poly.pdbx_seq_one_letter_code
_entity_poly.pdbx_strand_id
1 'polypeptide(L)'
;MKYASLLCVLCLMLLANTCRKQAEAELLGQTWLHSYEEDEEDVLVYRPNSYDFPPSRGRTGFTLEREGVAKQYVIAPADGLEEHVGIWEYKDKNTIRVHIQGNGYPEQRYTMEVVSLKDSVLKVRIKPEVQD
;
A
#
# COMPACT_ATOMS: atom_id res chain seq x y z
N MET A 1 -28.19 -28.61 18.21
CA MET A 1 -28.03 -27.15 18.03
C MET A 1 -26.60 -26.64 18.29
N LYS A 2 -25.80 -27.19 19.24
CA LYS A 2 -24.40 -26.76 19.47
C LYS A 2 -23.45 -26.96 18.27
N TYR A 3 -23.59 -28.05 17.52
CA TYR A 3 -22.73 -28.33 16.36
C TYR A 3 -22.95 -27.38 15.18
N ALA A 4 -24.17 -26.84 15.02
CA ALA A 4 -24.48 -25.87 13.96
C ALA A 4 -23.80 -24.51 14.23
N SER A 5 -23.76 -24.05 15.48
CA SER A 5 -22.99 -22.86 15.87
C SER A 5 -21.49 -23.06 15.68
N LEU A 6 -20.96 -24.23 16.04
CA LEU A 6 -19.53 -24.53 15.85
C LEU A 6 -19.13 -24.52 14.37
N LEU A 7 -19.99 -25.10 13.52
CA LEU A 7 -19.80 -25.12 12.07
C LEU A 7 -19.90 -23.70 11.46
N CYS A 8 -20.86 -22.88 11.91
CA CYS A 8 -20.96 -21.47 11.48
C CYS A 8 -19.72 -20.66 11.85
N VAL A 9 -19.21 -20.81 13.08
CA VAL A 9 -18.01 -20.09 13.53
C VAL A 9 -16.79 -20.52 12.69
N LEU A 10 -16.65 -21.82 12.40
CA LEU A 10 -15.58 -22.31 11.55
C LEU A 10 -15.67 -21.75 10.11
N CYS A 11 -16.86 -21.72 9.52
CA CYS A 11 -17.08 -21.14 8.20
C CYS A 11 -16.72 -19.64 8.15
N LEU A 12 -17.11 -18.87 9.17
CA LEU A 12 -16.78 -17.44 9.25
C LEU A 12 -15.27 -17.19 9.36
N MET A 13 -14.54 -18.01 10.12
CA MET A 13 -13.09 -17.91 10.27
C MET A 13 -12.36 -18.23 8.95
N LEU A 14 -12.84 -19.22 8.19
CA LEU A 14 -12.28 -19.57 6.89
C LEU A 14 -12.48 -18.45 5.86
N LEU A 15 -13.67 -17.85 5.81
CA LEU A 15 -14.00 -16.74 4.89
C LEU A 15 -13.12 -15.50 5.15
N ALA A 16 -12.90 -15.14 6.42
CA ALA A 16 -12.08 -13.99 6.79
C ALA A 16 -10.63 -14.14 6.31
N ASN A 17 -10.07 -15.35 6.33
CA ASN A 17 -8.69 -15.60 5.91
C ASN A 17 -8.51 -15.52 4.38
N THR A 18 -9.53 -15.93 3.61
CA THR A 18 -9.51 -15.83 2.15
C THR A 18 -9.56 -14.39 1.68
N CYS A 19 -10.40 -13.55 2.29
CA CYS A 19 -10.50 -12.12 1.95
C CYS A 19 -9.15 -11.40 2.15
N ARG A 20 -8.45 -11.69 3.25
CA ARG A 20 -7.12 -11.15 3.52
C ARG A 20 -6.10 -11.56 2.45
N LYS A 21 -6.04 -12.86 2.12
CA LYS A 21 -5.10 -13.35 1.09
C LYS A 21 -5.37 -12.72 -0.29
N GLN A 22 -6.63 -12.45 -0.61
CA GLN A 22 -6.99 -11.80 -1.85
C GLN A 22 -6.52 -10.34 -1.88
N ALA A 23 -6.80 -9.57 -0.82
CA ALA A 23 -6.33 -8.18 -0.73
C ALA A 23 -4.79 -8.09 -0.76
N GLU A 24 -4.09 -8.99 -0.08
CA GLU A 24 -2.63 -9.08 -0.14
C GLU A 24 -2.15 -9.43 -1.56
N ALA A 25 -2.82 -10.35 -2.25
CA ALA A 25 -2.46 -10.70 -3.62
C ALA A 25 -2.67 -9.56 -4.63
N GLU A 26 -3.65 -8.69 -4.39
CA GLU A 26 -3.92 -7.48 -5.19
C GLU A 26 -2.96 -6.34 -4.84
N LEU A 27 -2.58 -6.18 -3.57
CA LEU A 27 -1.67 -5.11 -3.15
C LEU A 27 -0.24 -5.33 -3.65
N LEU A 28 0.25 -6.57 -3.59
CA LEU A 28 1.67 -6.90 -3.76
C LEU A 28 2.06 -7.24 -5.19
N GLY A 29 3.25 -6.79 -5.60
CA GLY A 29 3.87 -7.11 -6.89
C GLY A 29 3.36 -6.28 -8.07
N GLN A 30 2.58 -5.23 -7.82
CA GLN A 30 2.19 -4.25 -8.82
C GLN A 30 2.58 -2.84 -8.38
N THR A 31 2.70 -1.93 -9.35
CA THR A 31 3.00 -0.53 -9.10
C THR A 31 1.72 0.26 -8.88
N TRP A 32 1.65 0.93 -7.74
CA TRP A 32 0.61 1.84 -7.34
C TRP A 32 1.08 3.28 -7.54
N LEU A 33 0.38 4.04 -8.39
CA LEU A 33 0.65 5.45 -8.65
C LEU A 33 -0.41 6.32 -7.99
N HIS A 34 0.02 7.47 -7.47
CA HIS A 34 -0.85 8.40 -6.75
C HIS A 34 -1.85 9.06 -7.71
N SER A 35 -3.13 8.89 -7.43
CA SER A 35 -4.26 9.53 -8.09
C SER A 35 -4.68 10.78 -7.30
N TYR A 36 -3.92 11.88 -7.47
CA TYR A 36 -4.14 13.15 -6.77
C TYR A 36 -5.57 13.68 -6.90
N GLU A 37 -6.22 13.37 -8.02
CA GLU A 37 -7.55 13.81 -8.37
C GLU A 37 -8.65 13.11 -7.55
N GLU A 38 -8.32 11.98 -6.92
CA GLU A 38 -9.24 11.14 -6.15
C GLU A 38 -8.99 11.21 -4.64
N ASP A 39 -7.97 11.95 -4.18
CA ASP A 39 -7.65 12.14 -2.77
C ASP A 39 -8.82 12.81 -2.02
N GLU A 40 -9.03 12.39 -0.77
CA GLU A 40 -10.07 12.92 0.11
C GLU A 40 -9.49 13.15 1.51
N GLU A 41 -9.47 14.40 1.97
CA GLU A 41 -8.98 14.78 3.32
C GLU A 41 -7.55 14.25 3.61
N ASP A 42 -7.41 13.29 4.52
CA ASP A 42 -6.16 12.64 4.92
C ASP A 42 -5.94 11.27 4.24
N VAL A 43 -6.84 10.90 3.33
CA VAL A 43 -6.83 9.63 2.60
C VAL A 43 -6.29 9.86 1.19
N LEU A 44 -5.15 9.22 0.93
CA LEU A 44 -4.51 9.21 -0.38
C LEU A 44 -5.05 8.05 -1.22
N VAL A 45 -5.28 8.29 -2.50
CA VAL A 45 -5.77 7.30 -3.45
C VAL A 45 -4.67 6.90 -4.43
N TYR A 46 -4.48 5.60 -4.57
CA TYR A 46 -3.57 5.02 -5.54
C TYR A 46 -4.32 4.11 -6.50
N ARG A 47 -3.88 4.14 -7.76
CA ARG A 47 -4.36 3.25 -8.82
C ARG A 47 -3.18 2.49 -9.43
N PRO A 48 -3.39 1.30 -10.02
CA PRO A 48 -2.34 0.59 -10.73
C PRO A 48 -1.76 1.46 -11.85
N ASN A 49 -0.50 1.24 -12.21
CA ASN A 49 0.14 1.94 -13.33
C ASN A 49 -0.54 1.74 -14.70
N SER A 50 -1.46 0.78 -14.81
CA SER A 50 -2.29 0.51 -16.00
C SER A 50 -3.58 1.33 -16.06
N TYR A 51 -3.89 2.09 -15.01
CA TYR A 51 -5.03 3.00 -15.00
C TYR A 51 -4.79 4.19 -15.93
N ASP A 52 -5.85 4.61 -16.65
CA ASP A 52 -5.79 5.75 -17.56
C ASP A 52 -5.89 7.05 -16.78
N PHE A 53 -4.75 7.49 -16.24
CA PHE A 53 -4.69 8.71 -15.44
C PHE A 53 -4.94 9.96 -16.29
N PRO A 54 -5.62 10.98 -15.73
CA PRO A 54 -5.64 12.29 -16.34
C PRO A 54 -4.21 12.87 -16.42
N PRO A 55 -3.94 13.80 -17.36
CA PRO A 55 -2.62 14.40 -17.51
C PRO A 55 -2.12 15.04 -16.22
N SER A 56 -0.88 14.72 -15.83
CA SER A 56 -0.18 15.29 -14.67
C SER A 56 1.29 15.57 -15.00
N ARG A 57 1.95 16.44 -14.24
CA ARG A 57 3.40 16.73 -14.34
C ARG A 57 4.26 15.63 -13.68
N GLY A 58 3.91 14.37 -13.91
CA GLY A 58 4.47 13.22 -13.20
C GLY A 58 3.59 12.74 -12.05
N ARG A 59 3.88 11.54 -11.56
CA ARG A 59 3.19 10.91 -10.42
C ARG A 59 4.22 10.19 -9.57
N THR A 60 4.07 10.32 -8.26
CA THR A 60 4.78 9.47 -7.30
C THR A 60 4.03 8.16 -7.11
N GLY A 61 4.68 7.16 -6.52
CA GLY A 61 4.06 5.87 -6.32
C GLY A 61 4.96 4.91 -5.56
N PHE A 62 4.55 3.65 -5.50
CA PHE A 62 5.36 2.60 -4.92
C PHE A 62 4.99 1.21 -5.47
N THR A 63 5.88 0.25 -5.25
CA THR A 63 5.65 -1.19 -5.38
C THR A 63 6.01 -1.86 -4.06
N LEU A 64 5.14 -2.72 -3.56
CA LEU A 64 5.45 -3.63 -2.44
C LEU A 64 5.66 -5.04 -3.00
N GLU A 65 6.88 -5.52 -2.96
CA GLU A 65 7.22 -6.88 -3.43
C GLU A 65 6.90 -7.91 -2.35
N ARG A 66 6.50 -9.13 -2.75
CA ARG A 66 6.18 -10.22 -1.80
C ARG A 66 7.32 -10.58 -0.84
N GLU A 67 8.57 -10.34 -1.24
CA GLU A 67 9.77 -10.63 -0.47
C GLU A 67 10.13 -9.52 0.54
N GLY A 68 9.21 -8.58 0.82
CA GLY A 68 9.43 -7.49 1.79
C GLY A 68 10.26 -6.32 1.25
N VAL A 69 10.47 -6.25 -0.07
CA VAL A 69 11.16 -5.12 -0.73
C VAL A 69 10.14 -4.04 -1.09
N ALA A 70 10.42 -2.80 -0.68
CA ALA A 70 9.66 -1.63 -1.09
C ALA A 70 10.43 -0.85 -2.16
N LYS A 71 9.74 -0.42 -3.21
CA LYS A 71 10.25 0.53 -4.19
C LYS A 71 9.38 1.75 -4.14
N GLN A 72 9.94 2.92 -3.89
CA GLN A 72 9.25 4.20 -3.91
C GLN A 72 9.66 4.95 -5.18
N TYR A 73 8.68 5.49 -5.89
CA TYR A 73 8.87 6.26 -7.11
C TYR A 73 8.65 7.74 -6.81
N VAL A 74 9.67 8.54 -7.04
CA VAL A 74 9.67 9.99 -6.83
C VAL A 74 10.02 10.74 -8.11
N ILE A 75 9.61 12.01 -8.17
CA ILE A 75 10.00 12.91 -9.25
C ILE A 75 11.31 13.58 -8.83
N ALA A 76 12.38 13.29 -9.56
CA ALA A 76 13.70 13.88 -9.33
C ALA A 76 13.70 15.38 -9.64
N PRO A 77 14.65 16.16 -9.08
CA PRO A 77 14.74 17.61 -9.33
C PRO A 77 14.87 18.01 -10.82
N ALA A 78 15.33 17.11 -11.68
CA ALA A 78 15.46 17.29 -13.12
C ALA A 78 14.31 16.66 -13.93
N ASP A 79 13.12 16.54 -13.33
CA ASP A 79 11.91 15.94 -13.91
C ASP A 79 12.06 14.47 -14.37
N GLY A 80 13.06 13.77 -13.83
CA GLY A 80 13.25 12.34 -14.02
C GLY A 80 12.40 11.50 -13.06
N LEU A 81 12.09 10.26 -13.44
CA LEU A 81 11.57 9.26 -12.49
C LEU A 81 12.74 8.65 -11.74
N GLU A 82 12.68 8.65 -10.41
CA GLU A 82 13.68 8.05 -9.56
C GLU A 82 13.08 6.98 -8.65
N GLU A 83 13.78 5.86 -8.50
CA GLU A 83 13.39 4.74 -7.65
C GLU A 83 14.25 4.71 -6.39
N HIS A 84 13.61 4.75 -5.22
CA HIS A 84 14.24 4.56 -3.92
C HIS A 84 13.84 3.20 -3.34
N VAL A 85 14.84 2.40 -2.97
CA VAL A 85 14.61 1.03 -2.48
C VAL A 85 14.62 1.01 -0.95
N GLY A 86 13.75 0.16 -0.40
CA GLY A 86 13.61 -0.03 1.02
C GLY A 86 13.05 -1.40 1.36
N ILE A 87 12.59 -1.50 2.60
CA ILE A 87 11.92 -2.68 3.13
C ILE A 87 10.52 -2.30 3.60
N TRP A 88 9.61 -3.27 3.56
CA TRP A 88 8.31 -3.15 4.19
C TRP A 88 7.97 -4.40 5.00
N GLU A 89 7.14 -4.21 6.02
CA GLU A 89 6.61 -5.29 6.83
C GLU A 89 5.18 -4.95 7.28
N TYR A 90 4.36 -5.98 7.53
CA TYR A 90 3.08 -5.78 8.20
C TYR A 90 3.32 -5.42 9.67
N LYS A 91 2.91 -4.22 10.08
CA LYS A 91 2.89 -3.81 11.50
C LYS A 91 1.68 -4.42 12.22
N ASP A 92 0.54 -4.45 11.53
CA ASP A 92 -0.69 -5.11 11.98
C ASP A 92 -1.52 -5.59 10.77
N LYS A 93 -2.82 -5.86 10.95
CA LYS A 93 -3.68 -6.40 9.89
C LYS A 93 -3.87 -5.47 8.69
N ASN A 94 -3.90 -4.16 8.90
CA ASN A 94 -4.12 -3.16 7.84
C ASN A 94 -3.01 -2.12 7.77
N THR A 95 -2.07 -2.11 8.71
CA THR A 95 -0.96 -1.17 8.72
C THR A 95 0.32 -1.84 8.23
N ILE A 96 0.94 -1.22 7.25
CA ILE A 96 2.25 -1.59 6.71
C ILE A 96 3.26 -0.56 7.21
N ARG A 97 4.38 -1.02 7.76
CA ARG A 97 5.53 -0.15 8.01
C ARG A 97 6.42 -0.19 6.77
N VAL A 98 6.84 0.98 6.31
CA VAL A 98 7.77 1.14 5.19
C VAL A 98 8.99 1.90 5.67
N HIS A 99 10.16 1.42 5.30
CA HIS A 99 11.44 2.04 5.56
C HIS A 99 12.25 2.11 4.26
N ILE A 100 12.39 3.31 3.72
CA ILE A 100 13.14 3.60 2.50
C ILE A 100 14.56 4.03 2.89
N GLN A 101 15.54 3.35 2.31
CA GLN A 101 16.94 3.55 2.67
C GLN A 101 17.46 4.86 2.09
N GLY A 102 18.20 5.61 2.90
CA GLY A 102 18.83 6.86 2.48
C GLY A 102 20.08 6.63 1.61
N ASN A 103 19.91 6.25 0.35
CA ASN A 103 21.01 6.10 -0.60
C ASN A 103 21.27 7.42 -1.34
N GLY A 104 21.75 8.45 -0.63
CA GLY A 104 21.95 9.81 -1.16
C GLY A 104 20.76 10.76 -0.94
N TYR A 105 19.71 10.27 -0.28
CA TYR A 105 18.53 11.01 0.16
C TYR A 105 18.28 10.78 1.65
N PRO A 106 17.49 11.62 2.33
CA PRO A 106 17.07 11.35 3.69
C PRO A 106 16.35 10.01 3.78
N GLU A 107 16.72 9.21 4.77
CA GLU A 107 16.00 7.99 5.15
C GLU A 107 14.55 8.33 5.49
N GLN A 108 13.60 7.53 5.00
CA GLN A 108 12.17 7.75 5.25
C GLN A 108 11.58 6.55 5.98
N ARG A 109 10.90 6.81 7.09
CA ARG A 109 10.14 5.81 7.84
C ARG A 109 8.72 6.29 8.01
N TYR A 110 7.77 5.45 7.62
CA TYR A 110 6.35 5.77 7.76
C TYR A 110 5.52 4.50 7.90
N THR A 111 4.32 4.67 8.42
CA THR A 111 3.27 3.67 8.39
C THR A 111 2.21 4.04 7.37
N MET A 112 1.77 3.06 6.60
CA MET A 112 0.69 3.14 5.64
C MET A 112 -0.47 2.28 6.15
N GLU A 113 -1.54 2.93 6.61
CA GLU A 113 -2.78 2.27 6.96
C GLU A 113 -3.61 2.08 5.70
N VAL A 114 -3.88 0.85 5.31
CA VAL A 114 -4.80 0.52 4.21
C VAL A 114 -6.23 0.81 4.69
N VAL A 115 -6.86 1.84 4.14
CA VAL A 115 -8.25 2.20 4.44
C VAL A 115 -9.19 1.28 3.65
N SER A 116 -8.89 1.07 2.37
CA SER A 116 -9.60 0.11 1.53
C SER A 116 -8.76 -0.31 0.33
N LEU A 117 -8.91 -1.57 -0.08
CA LEU A 117 -8.42 -2.06 -1.37
C LEU A 117 -9.57 -2.79 -2.06
N LYS A 118 -10.11 -2.20 -3.12
CA LYS A 118 -11.25 -2.75 -3.86
C LYS A 118 -11.27 -2.18 -5.27
N ASP A 119 -11.65 -3.00 -6.24
CA ASP A 119 -11.86 -2.57 -7.63
C ASP A 119 -10.61 -1.86 -8.20
N SER A 120 -9.42 -2.35 -7.80
CA SER A 120 -8.11 -1.74 -8.13
C SER A 120 -7.99 -0.28 -7.69
N VAL A 121 -8.58 0.06 -6.55
CA VAL A 121 -8.45 1.34 -5.87
C VAL A 121 -7.88 1.10 -4.48
N LEU A 122 -6.68 1.62 -4.25
CA LEU A 122 -6.02 1.56 -2.97
C LEU A 122 -6.16 2.91 -2.26
N LYS A 123 -6.91 2.93 -1.17
CA LYS A 123 -7.02 4.09 -0.29
C LYS A 123 -6.15 3.88 0.94
N VAL A 124 -5.30 4.84 1.27
CA VAL A 124 -4.38 4.73 2.41
C VAL A 124 -4.29 6.01 3.22
N ARG A 125 -3.97 5.88 4.51
CA ARG A 125 -3.44 7.00 5.31
C ARG A 125 -1.97 6.78 5.57
N ILE A 126 -1.15 7.80 5.32
CA ILE A 126 0.28 7.77 5.59
C ILE A 126 0.57 8.58 6.85
N LYS A 127 1.35 8.00 7.77
CA LYS A 127 1.82 8.67 8.99
C LYS A 127 3.34 8.53 9.09
N PRO A 128 4.10 9.62 9.20
CA PRO A 128 5.54 9.54 9.44
C PRO A 128 5.80 8.84 10.78
N GLU A 129 6.83 7.99 10.82
CA GLU A 129 7.29 7.39 12.06
C GLU A 129 8.29 8.38 12.69
N VAL A 130 7.89 9.04 13.78
CA VAL A 130 8.77 9.93 14.54
C VAL A 130 9.73 9.06 15.35
N GLN A 131 11.03 9.31 15.27
CA GLN A 131 11.98 8.75 16.23
C GLN A 131 11.79 9.47 17.55
N ASP A 132 11.36 8.74 18.58
CA ASP A 132 11.37 9.18 19.98
C ASP A 132 12.80 9.41 20.49
#